data_AF-A0A512BHS5-F1
#
_entry.id   AF-A0A512BHS5-F1
#
_cell.length_a   1.000
_cell.length_b   1.000
_cell.length_c   1.000
_cell.angle_alpha   90.00
_cell.angle_beta   90.00
_cell.angle_gamma   90.00
#
_symmetry.space_group_name_H-M   'P 1'
#
loop_
_entity.id
_entity.type
_entity.pdbx_description
1 polymer ?
#
loop_
_entity_poly.entity_id
_entity_poly.type
_entity_poly.pdbx_seq_one_letter_code
_entity_poly.pdbx_strand_id
1 'polypeptide(L)' 'MAKATKPATRTAYRDAGNGQLITKKEAERRPANTVVKEKLPLPAKKK' A
#
# COMPACT_ATOMS: atom_id res chain seq x y z
N MET A 1 4.88 4.70 -30.66
CA MET A 1 5.22 5.09 -29.27
C MET A 1 4.31 4.34 -28.32
N ALA A 2 4.80 3.30 -27.64
CA ALA A 2 4.03 2.60 -26.62
C ALA A 2 3.76 3.57 -25.47
N LYS A 3 2.50 3.90 -25.20
CA LYS A 3 2.12 4.68 -24.02
C LYS A 3 2.60 3.92 -22.79
N ALA A 4 3.57 4.46 -22.07
CA ALA A 4 3.94 3.95 -20.75
C ALA A 4 2.74 4.11 -19.82
N THR A 5 1.90 3.09 -19.71
CA THR A 5 0.87 2.99 -18.70
C THR A 5 1.58 2.94 -17.36
N LYS A 6 1.66 4.08 -16.66
CA LYS A 6 2.22 4.15 -15.30
C LYS A 6 1.60 3.02 -14.48
N PRO A 7 2.40 2.18 -13.79
CA PRO A 7 1.85 1.09 -12.99
C PRO A 7 0.89 1.68 -11.97
N ALA A 8 -0.35 1.19 -11.94
CA ALA A 8 -1.31 1.62 -10.94
C ALA A 8 -0.74 1.27 -9.56
N THR A 9 -0.58 2.24 -8.67
CA THR A 9 -0.11 1.97 -7.30
C THR A 9 -1.30 1.88 -6.36
N ARG A 10 -1.33 0.91 -5.44
CA ARG A 10 -2.24 0.93 -4.29
C ARG A 10 -1.53 1.46 -3.06
N THR A 11 -2.30 2.09 -2.18
CA THR A 11 -1.84 2.39 -0.83
C THR A 11 -1.97 1.13 0.03
N ALA A 12 -0.89 0.76 0.70
CA ALA A 12 -0.84 -0.29 1.70
C ALA A 12 -0.47 0.31 3.06
N TYR A 13 -0.94 -0.33 4.12
CA TYR A 13 -0.63 0.06 5.49
C TYR A 13 0.09 -1.11 6.16
N ARG A 14 1.16 -0.82 6.89
CA ARG A 14 2.01 -1.82 7.51
C ARG A 14 2.23 -1.43 8.96
N ASP A 15 2.11 -2.37 9.87
CA ASP A 15 2.44 -2.14 11.27
C ASP A 15 3.95 -1.96 11.45
N ALA A 16 4.36 -0.92 12.17
CA ALA A 16 5.76 -0.58 12.40
C ALA A 16 6.44 -1.48 13.45
N GLY A 17 5.67 -2.14 14.32
CA GLY A 17 6.20 -2.99 15.37
C GLY A 17 6.52 -4.40 14.90
N ASN A 18 5.69 -4.98 14.01
CA ASN A 18 5.85 -6.35 13.53
C ASN A 18 6.00 -6.47 12.01
N GLY A 19 5.86 -5.38 11.27
CA GLY A 19 6.00 -5.38 9.81
C GLY A 19 4.87 -6.09 9.06
N GLN A 20 3.74 -6.40 9.68
CA GLN A 20 2.61 -7.03 9.00
C GLN A 20 1.79 -6.01 8.20
N LEU A 21 1.29 -6.42 7.05
CA LEU A 21 0.32 -5.64 6.29
C LEU A 21 -1.02 -5.65 7.03
N ILE A 22 -1.51 -4.46 7.35
CA ILE A 22 -2.78 -4.25 8.02
C ILE A 22 -3.78 -3.56 7.09
N THR A 23 -5.06 -3.67 7.40
CA THR A 23 -6.10 -2.97 6.64
C THR A 23 -6.08 -1.48 6.95
N LYS A 24 -6.62 -0.66 6.03
CA LYS A 24 -6.79 0.78 6.26
C LYS A 24 -7.57 1.07 7.56
N LYS A 25 -8.64 0.32 7.80
CA LYS A 25 -9.49 0.51 9.00
C LYS A 25 -8.73 0.21 10.29
N GLU A 26 -7.86 -0.80 10.28
CA GLU A 26 -7.00 -1.10 11.42
C GLU A 26 -5.91 -0.03 11.59
N ALA A 27 -5.32 0.43 10.50
CA ALA A 27 -4.36 1.53 10.50
C ALA A 27 -4.95 2.82 11.09
N GLU A 28 -6.19 3.16 10.76
CA GLU A 28 -6.89 4.34 11.28
C GLU A 28 -7.25 4.24 12.76
N ARG A 29 -7.34 3.02 13.31
CA ARG A 29 -7.58 2.78 14.75
C ARG A 29 -6.29 2.80 15.57
N ARG A 30 -5.13 2.64 14.93
CA ARG A 30 -3.83 2.62 15.61
C ARG A 30 -3.23 4.02 15.70
N PRO A 31 -2.38 4.29 16.70
CA PRO A 31 -1.62 5.53 16.76
C PRO A 31 -0.77 5.69 15.48
N ALA A 32 -0.76 6.90 14.90
CA ALA A 32 -0.11 7.16 13.61
C ALA A 32 1.37 6.74 13.56
N ASN A 33 2.08 6.77 14.70
CA ASN A 33 3.49 6.40 14.78
C ASN A 33 3.74 4.87 14.73
N THR A 34 2.69 4.07 14.83
CA THR A 34 2.77 2.60 14.78
C THR A 34 2.43 2.04 13.40
N VAL A 35 2.13 2.90 12.43
CA VAL A 35 1.70 2.47 11.10
C VAL A 35 2.50 3.19 10.01
N VAL A 36 3.11 2.41 9.13
CA VAL A 36 3.77 2.88 7.92
C VAL A 36 2.81 2.82 6.74
N LYS A 37 2.73 3.91 5.98
CA LYS A 37 1.92 4.01 4.76
C LYS A 37 2.82 3.93 3.54
N GLU A 38 2.65 2.89 2.73
CA GLU A 38 3.49 2.63 1.55
C GLU A 38 2.65 2.57 0.27
N LYS A 39 3.24 2.99 -0.85
CA LYS A 39 2.62 2.84 -2.19
C LYS A 39 3.20 1.61 -2.86
N LEU A 40 2.41 0.56 -2.98
CA LEU A 40 2.80 -0.68 -3.65
C LEU A 40 2.34 -0.68 -5.12
N PRO A 41 3.18 -1.07 -6.07
CA PRO A 41 2.75 -1.26 -7.45
C PRO A 41 1.73 -2.40 -7.51
N LEU A 42 0.59 -2.14 -8.14
CA LEU A 42 -0.34 -3.19 -8.50
C LEU A 42 0.22 -3.91 -9.72
N PRO A 43 0.12 -5.25 -9.76
CA PRO A 43 0.41 -5.97 -10.98
C PRO A 43 -0.49 -5.41 -12.08
N ALA A 44 0.11 -5.05 -13.21
CA ALA A 44 -0.65 -4.70 -14.40
C ALA A 44 -1.59 -5.87 -14.67
N LYS A 45 -2.91 -5.63 -14.68
CA LYS A 45 -3.88 -6.64 -15.10
C LYS A 45 -3.46 -7.08 -16.51
N LYS A 46 -2.86 -8.27 -16.64
CA LYS A 46 -2.77 -8.95 -17.92
C LYS A 46 -4.21 -9.25 -18.30
N LYS A 47 -4.65 -8.59 -19.37
CA LYS A 47 -6.00 -8.65 -19.93
C LYS A 47 -6.25 -10.04 -20.53
#